data_AF-A0A0Q7VQF1-F1
#
_entry.id   AF-A0A0Q7VQF1-F1
#
_cell.length_a   1.000
_cell.length_b   1.000
_cell.length_c   1.000
_cell.angle_alpha   90.00
_cell.angle_beta   90.00
_cell.angle_gamma   90.00
#
_symmetry.space_group_name_H-M   'P 1'
#
loop_
_entity.id
_entity.type
_entity.pdbx_description
1 polymer ?
#
loop_
_entity_poly.entity_id
_entity_poly.type
_entity_poly.pdbx_seq_one_letter_code
_entity_poly.pdbx_strand_id
1 'polypeptide(L)'
;MPQFEATRRVAHSPDEMFALVADVERYPEFLPLCEALTVQSRRERDGRTLLVASMSVGYKAIRESFTTQVLLKPDEKVIDVKYIDGPFKYLSNVWGFEPASDGCFVRFFIDYEFKSRLLGAVMGTMFDRAFRMFSEAFEKRADVIYGTGVSEKPAPDVA
;
A
#
# COMPACT_ATOMS: atom_id res chain seq x y z
N MET A 1 -13.64 15.73 -6.28
CA MET A 1 -12.47 15.18 -5.57
C MET A 1 -12.75 13.71 -5.36
N PRO A 2 -12.06 12.80 -6.05
CA PRO A 2 -12.25 11.36 -5.87
C PRO A 2 -11.70 10.92 -4.51
N GLN A 3 -12.59 10.45 -3.66
CA GLN A 3 -12.28 9.75 -2.43
C GLN A 3 -12.55 8.26 -2.65
N PHE A 4 -11.68 7.41 -2.12
CA PHE A 4 -11.85 5.97 -2.17
C PHE A 4 -11.48 5.35 -0.82
N GLU A 5 -12.30 4.41 -0.38
CA GLU A 5 -12.07 3.63 0.83
C GLU A 5 -12.34 2.16 0.53
N ALA A 6 -11.49 1.28 1.04
CA ALA A 6 -11.68 -0.15 0.97
C ALA A 6 -11.17 -0.81 2.25
N THR A 7 -11.89 -1.83 2.70
CA THR A 7 -11.46 -2.72 3.77
C THR A 7 -11.33 -4.13 3.21
N ARG A 8 -10.20 -4.80 3.47
CA ARG A 8 -9.97 -6.19 3.08
C ARG A 8 -9.56 -7.02 4.29
N ARG A 9 -10.12 -8.22 4.41
CA ARG A 9 -9.66 -9.22 5.38
C ARG A 9 -8.55 -10.04 4.75
N VAL A 10 -7.45 -10.23 5.47
CA VAL A 10 -6.31 -11.07 5.06
C VAL A 10 -5.96 -12.04 6.20
N ALA A 11 -5.30 -13.15 5.87
CA ALA A 11 -4.92 -14.19 6.84
C ALA A 11 -3.68 -13.85 7.68
N HIS A 12 -3.01 -12.73 7.37
CA HIS A 12 -1.81 -12.26 8.05
C HIS A 12 -2.15 -11.32 9.21
N SER A 13 -1.31 -11.30 10.23
CA SER A 13 -1.49 -10.45 11.41
C SER A 13 -1.35 -8.96 11.10
N PRO A 14 -1.87 -8.06 11.96
CA PRO A 14 -1.69 -6.63 11.78
C PRO A 14 -0.22 -6.20 11.73
N ASP A 15 0.65 -6.86 12.50
CA ASP A 15 2.10 -6.59 12.54
C ASP A 15 2.78 -6.94 11.22
N GLU A 16 2.48 -8.12 10.67
CA GLU A 16 3.03 -8.59 9.39
C GLU A 16 2.63 -7.67 8.23
N MET A 17 1.34 -7.32 8.16
CA MET A 17 0.83 -6.43 7.12
C MET A 17 1.35 -5.00 7.28
N PHE A 18 1.43 -4.49 8.51
CA PHE A 18 2.04 -3.19 8.77
C PHE A 18 3.50 -3.18 8.31
N ALA A 19 4.29 -4.18 8.68
CA ALA A 19 5.70 -4.27 8.29
C ALA A 19 5.87 -4.34 6.77
N LEU A 20 5.01 -5.11 6.09
CA LEU A 20 5.02 -5.23 4.64
C LEU A 20 4.73 -3.89 3.93
N VAL A 21 3.72 -3.15 4.39
CA VAL A 21 3.35 -1.84 3.81
C VAL A 21 4.33 -0.74 4.25
N ALA A 22 4.99 -0.90 5.40
CA ALA A 22 6.03 0.03 5.85
C ALA A 22 7.33 -0.09 5.03
N ASP A 23 7.61 -1.26 4.45
CA ASP A 23 8.80 -1.52 3.61
C ASP A 23 8.62 -1.01 2.17
N VAL A 24 8.44 0.30 2.05
CA VAL A 24 8.14 0.98 0.78
C VAL A 24 9.22 0.76 -0.28
N GLU A 25 10.48 0.56 0.11
CA GLU A 25 11.60 0.38 -0.84
C GLU A 25 11.49 -0.93 -1.64
N ARG A 26 10.76 -1.92 -1.12
CA ARG A 26 10.52 -3.20 -1.78
C ARG A 26 9.37 -3.16 -2.78
N TYR A 27 8.60 -2.07 -2.83
CA TYR A 27 7.41 -1.98 -3.68
C TYR A 27 7.69 -2.26 -5.17
N PRO A 28 8.79 -1.80 -5.79
CA PRO A 28 9.10 -2.12 -7.18
C PRO A 28 9.27 -3.62 -7.48
N GLU A 29 9.52 -4.45 -6.45
CA GLU A 29 9.70 -5.90 -6.63
C GLU A 29 8.38 -6.63 -6.90
N PHE A 30 7.25 -6.10 -6.44
CA PHE A 30 5.98 -6.82 -6.46
C PHE A 30 4.75 -5.98 -6.81
N LEU A 31 4.79 -4.65 -6.61
CA LEU A 31 3.67 -3.80 -6.96
C LEU A 31 3.62 -3.53 -8.46
N PRO A 32 2.49 -3.83 -9.11
CA PRO A 32 2.33 -3.49 -10.52
C PRO A 32 2.34 -1.98 -10.70
N LEU A 33 2.80 -1.50 -11.86
CA LEU A 33 2.91 -0.07 -12.20
C LEU A 33 3.95 0.71 -11.38
N CYS A 34 4.48 0.17 -10.27
CA CYS A 34 5.57 0.77 -9.51
C CYS A 34 6.89 0.53 -10.25
N GLU A 35 7.42 1.54 -10.93
CA GLU A 35 8.70 1.44 -11.64
C GLU A 35 9.89 1.64 -10.69
N ALA A 36 9.76 2.55 -9.72
CA ALA A 36 10.79 2.82 -8.73
C ALA A 36 10.19 3.41 -7.45
N LEU A 37 10.83 3.15 -6.32
CA LEU A 37 10.55 3.84 -5.07
C LEU A 37 11.87 4.07 -4.32
N THR A 38 12.13 5.30 -3.92
CA THR A 38 13.36 5.68 -3.22
C THR A 38 13.04 6.50 -1.98
N VAL A 39 13.58 6.08 -0.83
CA VAL A 39 13.53 6.85 0.41
C VAL A 39 14.64 7.90 0.39
N GLN A 40 14.25 9.17 0.39
CA GLN A 40 15.16 10.32 0.39
C GLN A 40 15.64 10.67 1.79
N SER A 41 14.79 10.46 2.80
CA SER A 41 15.17 10.67 4.21
C SER A 41 14.32 9.82 5.14
N ARG A 42 14.92 9.47 6.29
CA ARG A 42 14.29 8.74 7.39
C ARG A 42 14.60 9.48 8.70
N ARG A 43 13.58 9.68 9.53
CA ARG A 43 13.72 10.25 10.88
C ARG A 43 12.86 9.46 11.85
N GLU A 44 13.40 9.12 13.00
CA GLU A 44 12.70 8.37 14.04
C GLU A 44 12.55 9.23 15.29
N ARG A 45 11.34 9.24 15.87
CA ARG A 45 11.04 9.95 17.12
C ARG A 45 9.85 9.32 17.81
N ASP A 46 9.94 9.11 19.13
CA ASP A 46 8.84 8.64 19.98
C ASP A 46 8.17 7.35 19.43
N GLY A 47 8.97 6.38 18.98
CA GLY A 47 8.46 5.12 18.40
C GLY A 47 7.82 5.25 17.01
N ARG A 48 7.83 6.44 16.41
CA ARG A 48 7.31 6.70 15.06
C ARG A 48 8.44 6.97 14.09
N THR A 49 8.21 6.61 12.83
CA THR A 49 9.18 6.85 11.74
C THR A 49 8.55 7.75 10.68
N LEU A 50 9.24 8.83 10.35
CA LEU A 50 8.89 9.73 9.25
C LEU A 50 9.84 9.48 8.08
N LEU A 51 9.29 9.10 6.94
CA LEU A 51 10.01 8.95 5.68
C LEU A 51 9.60 10.07 4.72
N VAL A 52 10.55 10.50 3.90
CA VAL A 52 10.25 11.19 2.65
C VAL A 52 10.65 10.27 1.53
N ALA A 53 9.70 9.89 0.68
CA ALA A 53 9.91 8.92 -0.38
C ALA A 53 9.34 9.41 -1.72
N SER A 54 10.07 9.14 -2.80
CA SER A 54 9.58 9.36 -4.17
C SER A 54 9.21 8.03 -4.80
N MET A 55 8.03 7.97 -5.41
CA MET A 55 7.55 6.82 -6.17
C MET A 55 7.35 7.22 -7.62
N SER A 56 7.88 6.41 -8.53
CA SER A 56 7.66 6.51 -9.97
C SER A 56 6.67 5.44 -10.41
N VAL A 57 5.60 5.87 -11.08
CA VAL A 57 4.56 5.00 -11.61
C VAL A 57 4.53 5.05 -13.13
N GLY A 58 4.47 3.88 -13.75
CA GLY A 58 4.44 3.70 -15.20
C GLY A 58 3.18 2.96 -15.65
N TYR A 59 2.46 3.53 -16.60
CA TYR A 59 1.35 2.86 -17.27
C TYR A 59 1.26 3.25 -18.75
N LYS A 60 1.48 2.26 -19.63
CA LYS A 60 1.55 2.46 -21.09
C LYS A 60 2.56 3.56 -21.44
N ALA A 61 2.09 4.69 -21.97
CA ALA A 61 2.93 5.84 -22.34
C ALA A 61 3.07 6.87 -21.20
N ILE A 62 2.32 6.73 -20.11
CA ILE A 62 2.33 7.65 -18.97
C ILE A 62 3.40 7.20 -17.99
N ARG A 63 4.28 8.13 -17.61
CA ARG A 63 5.27 7.96 -16.55
C ARG A 63 5.22 9.19 -15.68
N GLU A 64 4.90 9.00 -14.42
CA GLU A 64 4.72 10.08 -13.46
C GLU A 64 5.50 9.75 -12.18
N SER A 65 6.04 10.78 -11.53
CA SER A 65 6.71 10.62 -10.25
C SER A 65 6.16 11.60 -9.24
N PHE A 66 6.00 11.14 -8.01
CA PHE A 66 5.51 11.96 -6.92
C PHE A 66 6.25 11.65 -5.63
N THR A 67 6.38 12.66 -4.79
CA THR A 67 7.06 12.60 -3.50
C THR A 67 6.03 12.72 -2.39
N THR A 68 6.15 11.87 -1.39
CA THR A 68 5.27 11.81 -0.23
C THR A 68 6.05 11.79 1.07
N GLN A 69 5.43 12.33 2.11
CA GLN A 69 5.81 12.12 3.49
C GLN A 69 5.03 10.93 4.03
N VAL A 70 5.71 9.90 4.51
CA VAL A 70 5.11 8.68 5.09
C VAL A 70 5.41 8.67 6.58
N LEU A 71 4.37 8.72 7.41
CA LEU A 71 4.46 8.60 8.86
C LEU A 71 4.00 7.22 9.28
N LEU A 72 4.94 6.40 9.73
CA LEU A 72 4.73 5.07 10.27
C LEU A 72 4.45 5.17 11.77
N LYS A 73 3.32 4.60 12.22
CA LYS A 73 2.90 4.57 13.63
C LYS A 73 2.65 3.11 14.06
N PRO A 74 3.71 2.38 14.45
CA PRO A 74 3.60 0.96 14.79
C PRO A 74 2.63 0.64 15.93
N ASP A 75 2.61 1.47 16.97
CA ASP A 75 1.73 1.30 18.15
C ASP A 75 0.24 1.46 17.79
N GLU A 76 -0.05 2.35 16.84
CA GLU A 76 -1.41 2.61 16.34
C GLU A 76 -1.78 1.66 15.19
N LYS A 77 -0.82 0.90 14.64
CA LYS A 77 -0.98 0.12 13.40
C LYS A 77 -1.54 0.97 12.26
N VAL A 78 -0.97 2.17 12.09
CA VAL A 78 -1.40 3.15 11.08
C VAL A 78 -0.21 3.68 10.30
N ILE A 79 -0.41 3.86 8.99
CA ILE A 79 0.53 4.55 8.09
C ILE A 79 -0.20 5.74 7.48
N ASP A 80 0.30 6.95 7.73
CA ASP A 80 -0.23 8.18 7.17
C ASP A 80 0.68 8.72 6.08
N VAL A 81 0.15 8.90 4.88
CA VAL A 81 0.88 9.37 3.70
C VAL A 81 0.33 10.72 3.26
N LYS A 82 1.20 11.72 3.15
CA LYS A 82 0.87 13.07 2.69
C LYS A 82 1.70 13.46 1.48
N TYR A 83 1.07 14.09 0.52
CA TYR A 83 1.73 14.63 -0.66
C TYR A 83 2.74 15.74 -0.33
N ILE A 84 3.86 15.74 -1.05
CA ILE A 84 4.86 16.82 -1.05
C ILE A 84 4.95 17.47 -2.44
N ASP A 85 5.24 16.69 -3.48
CA ASP A 85 5.50 17.21 -4.84
C ASP A 85 5.20 16.18 -5.95
N GLY A 86 5.02 16.63 -7.21
CA GLY A 86 4.61 15.83 -8.36
C GLY A 86 3.37 16.32 -9.13
N PRO A 87 2.64 15.42 -9.84
CA PRO A 87 1.51 15.77 -10.72
C PRO A 87 0.19 15.97 -9.97
N PHE A 88 0.14 15.62 -8.70
CA PHE A 88 -1.03 15.83 -7.86
C PHE A 88 -1.11 17.28 -7.40
N LYS A 89 -2.32 17.81 -7.29
CA LYS A 89 -2.59 19.03 -6.55
C LYS A 89 -2.61 18.72 -5.05
N TYR A 90 -3.15 17.56 -4.68
CA TYR A 90 -2.99 16.96 -3.36
C TYR A 90 -3.17 15.44 -3.44
N LEU A 91 -2.62 14.74 -2.45
CA LEU A 91 -2.84 13.32 -2.19
C LEU A 91 -2.72 13.10 -0.68
N SER A 92 -3.69 12.39 -0.11
CA SER A 92 -3.67 11.90 1.27
C SER A 92 -4.05 10.43 1.23
N ASN A 93 -3.24 9.57 1.84
CA ASN A 93 -3.52 8.15 1.95
C ASN A 93 -3.30 7.68 3.38
N VAL A 94 -4.18 6.81 3.86
CA VAL A 94 -4.08 6.23 5.21
C VAL A 94 -4.26 4.72 5.08
N TRP A 95 -3.37 3.98 5.75
CA TRP A 95 -3.52 2.56 5.97
C TRP A 95 -3.75 2.30 7.46
N GLY A 96 -4.69 1.41 7.77
CA GLY A 96 -4.92 0.91 9.12
C GLY A 96 -4.94 -0.60 9.12
N PHE A 97 -4.41 -1.22 10.17
CA PHE A 97 -4.37 -2.67 10.33
C PHE A 97 -5.02 -3.05 11.64
N GLU A 98 -6.19 -3.70 11.57
CA GLU A 98 -6.99 -4.05 12.75
C GLU A 98 -7.04 -5.57 12.94
N PRO A 99 -6.92 -6.09 14.17
CA PRO A 99 -6.96 -7.53 14.41
C PRO A 99 -8.32 -8.14 14.04
N ALA A 100 -8.28 -9.37 13.50
CA ALA A 100 -9.44 -10.22 13.25
C ALA A 100 -9.20 -11.61 13.89
N SER A 101 -10.21 -12.49 13.86
CA SER A 101 -10.10 -13.82 14.49
C SER A 101 -8.93 -14.66 13.95
N ASP A 102 -8.65 -14.57 12.65
CA ASP A 102 -7.67 -15.39 11.93
C ASP A 102 -6.88 -14.50 10.94
N GLY A 103 -6.32 -13.40 11.43
CA GLY A 103 -5.55 -12.44 10.62
C GLY A 103 -5.90 -11.00 10.95
N CYS A 104 -6.06 -10.15 9.93
CA CYS A 104 -6.39 -8.73 10.12
C CYS A 104 -7.31 -8.16 9.05
N PHE A 105 -7.93 -7.03 9.38
CA PHE A 105 -8.55 -6.12 8.42
C PHE A 105 -7.53 -5.03 8.03
N VAL A 106 -7.21 -4.97 6.74
CA VAL A 106 -6.45 -3.89 6.13
C VAL A 106 -7.45 -2.85 5.64
N ARG A 107 -7.46 -1.68 6.28
CA ARG A 107 -8.21 -0.51 5.84
C ARG A 107 -7.32 0.37 4.99
N PHE A 108 -7.80 0.71 3.81
CA PHE A 108 -7.14 1.61 2.88
C PHE A 108 -8.05 2.79 2.59
N PHE A 109 -7.50 3.99 2.76
CA PHE A 109 -8.16 5.23 2.44
C PHE A 109 -7.28 6.07 1.53
N ILE A 110 -7.85 6.69 0.49
CA ILE A 110 -7.13 7.67 -0.32
C ILE A 110 -8.07 8.78 -0.79
N ASP A 111 -7.53 9.99 -0.80
CA ASP A 111 -8.15 11.17 -1.36
C ASP A 111 -7.10 11.93 -2.19
N TYR A 112 -7.41 12.24 -3.45
CA TYR A 112 -6.43 12.82 -4.38
C TYR A 112 -7.09 13.75 -5.41
N GLU A 113 -6.29 14.68 -5.93
CA GLU A 113 -6.66 15.49 -7.10
C GLU A 113 -5.43 15.70 -7.98
N PHE A 114 -5.56 15.50 -9.29
CA PHE A 114 -4.50 15.79 -10.26
C PHE A 114 -4.50 17.27 -10.65
N LYS A 115 -3.31 17.83 -10.95
CA LYS A 115 -3.19 19.17 -11.55
C LYS A 115 -3.84 19.22 -12.94
N SER A 116 -3.75 18.14 -13.71
CA SER A 116 -4.33 18.02 -15.06
C SER A 116 -5.66 17.28 -15.03
N ARG A 117 -6.72 17.90 -15.58
CA ARG A 117 -8.05 17.28 -15.72
C ARG A 117 -8.03 16.05 -16.61
N LEU A 118 -7.20 16.06 -17.66
CA LEU A 118 -7.07 14.92 -18.58
C LEU A 118 -6.44 13.71 -17.88
N LEU A 119 -5.33 13.94 -17.15
CA LEU A 119 -4.69 12.90 -16.35
C LEU A 119 -5.66 12.35 -15.29
N GLY A 120 -6.40 13.25 -14.63
CA GLY A 120 -7.41 12.87 -13.64
C GLY A 120 -8.52 11.98 -14.22
N ALA A 121 -9.02 12.26 -15.42
CA ALA A 121 -10.04 11.44 -16.06
C ALA A 121 -9.53 10.03 -16.42
N VAL A 122 -8.33 9.93 -17.01
CA VAL A 122 -7.72 8.65 -17.36
C VAL A 122 -7.44 7.83 -16.10
N MET A 123 -6.79 8.44 -15.11
CA MET A 123 -6.43 7.75 -13.87
C MET A 123 -7.65 7.37 -13.04
N GLY A 124 -8.71 8.20 -13.01
CA GLY A 124 -9.95 7.88 -12.31
C GLY A 124 -10.59 6.56 -12.78
N THR A 125 -10.64 6.32 -14.10
CA THR A 125 -11.16 5.06 -14.66
C THR A 125 -10.24 3.86 -14.39
N MET A 126 -8.94 4.11 -14.22
CA MET A 126 -7.93 3.09 -13.95
C MET A 126 -7.86 2.74 -12.46
N PHE A 127 -8.22 3.68 -11.58
CA PHE A 127 -7.97 3.62 -10.15
C PHE A 127 -8.51 2.34 -9.50
N ASP A 128 -9.76 1.98 -9.76
CA ASP A 128 -10.38 0.77 -9.20
C ASP A 128 -9.62 -0.52 -9.58
N ARG A 129 -9.11 -0.58 -10.80
CA ARG A 129 -8.37 -1.76 -11.27
C ARG A 129 -6.93 -1.75 -10.75
N ALA A 130 -6.27 -0.59 -10.69
CA ALA A 130 -4.96 -0.48 -10.06
C ALA A 130 -5.03 -0.87 -8.58
N PHE A 131 -6.04 -0.41 -7.85
CA PHE A 131 -6.26 -0.74 -6.45
C PHE A 131 -6.47 -2.25 -6.22
N ARG A 132 -7.30 -2.90 -7.04
CA ARG A 132 -7.46 -4.37 -6.98
C ARG A 132 -6.12 -5.08 -7.19
N MET A 133 -5.36 -4.67 -8.20
CA MET A 133 -4.06 -5.24 -8.49
C MET A 133 -3.06 -5.04 -7.33
N PHE A 134 -3.05 -3.86 -6.70
CA PHE A 134 -2.19 -3.58 -5.55
C PHE A 134 -2.58 -4.43 -4.34
N SER A 135 -3.88 -4.51 -4.05
CA SER A 135 -4.40 -5.34 -2.94
C SER A 135 -3.95 -6.80 -3.07
N GLU A 136 -4.15 -7.39 -4.25
CA GLU A 136 -3.74 -8.76 -4.54
C GLU A 136 -2.21 -8.94 -4.49
N ALA A 137 -1.46 -7.95 -4.93
CA ALA A 137 0.01 -7.99 -4.90
C ALA A 137 0.54 -7.98 -3.46
N PHE A 138 -0.03 -7.16 -2.58
CA PHE A 138 0.32 -7.15 -1.16
C PHE A 138 -0.02 -8.48 -0.48
N GLU A 139 -1.21 -9.03 -0.72
CA GLU A 139 -1.61 -10.32 -0.14
C GLU A 139 -0.68 -11.45 -0.59
N LYS A 140 -0.41 -11.56 -1.89
CA LYS A 140 0.55 -12.55 -2.43
C LYS A 140 1.96 -12.35 -1.88
N ARG A 141 2.40 -11.11 -1.69
CA ARG A 141 3.72 -10.83 -1.13
C ARG A 141 3.79 -11.23 0.35
N ALA A 142 2.73 -11.00 1.11
CA ALA A 142 2.62 -11.46 2.49
C ALA A 142 2.70 -13.00 2.56
N ASP A 143 1.97 -13.72 1.69
CA ASP A 143 2.03 -15.18 1.60
C ASP A 143 3.46 -15.70 1.34
N VAL A 144 4.24 -14.99 0.51
CA VAL A 144 5.63 -15.36 0.20
C VAL A 144 6.59 -15.11 1.36
N ILE A 145 6.41 -14.01 2.11
CA ILE A 145 7.32 -13.62 3.20
C ILE A 145 7.00 -14.37 4.49
N TYR A 146 5.72 -14.47 4.84
CA TYR A 146 5.27 -14.97 6.13
C TYR A 146 4.70 -16.40 6.06
N GLY A 147 4.43 -16.90 4.85
CA GLY A 147 3.75 -18.17 4.63
C GLY A 147 2.24 -18.03 4.75
N THR A 148 1.49 -18.92 4.10
CA THR A 148 0.05 -19.03 4.37
C THR A 148 -0.11 -19.82 5.66
N GLY A 149 -0.80 -19.26 6.66
CA GLY A 149 -1.15 -19.99 7.91
C GLY A 149 -2.08 -21.19 7.69
N VAL A 150 -2.18 -21.74 6.49
CA VAL A 150 -2.88 -22.97 6.20
C VAL A 150 -1.96 -24.11 6.64
N SER A 151 -2.13 -24.52 7.90
CA SER A 151 -1.82 -25.88 8.31
C SER A 151 -2.39 -26.83 7.26
N GLU A 152 -1.49 -27.48 6.53
CA GLU A 152 -1.78 -28.54 5.57
C GLU A 152 -2.68 -29.56 6.26
N LYS A 153 -3.98 -29.54 5.93
CA LYS A 153 -4.92 -30.52 6.45
C LYS A 153 -4.48 -31.86 5.85
N PRO A 154 -4.11 -32.88 6.64
CA PRO A 154 -3.61 -34.13 6.08
C PRO A 154 -4.68 -34.71 5.16
N ALA A 155 -4.24 -35.15 3.98
CA ALA A 155 -5.10 -35.83 3.02
C ALA A 155 -5.85 -36.97 3.71
N PRO A 156 -7.14 -37.21 3.41
CA PRO A 156 -7.84 -38.35 3.96
C PRO A 156 -7.10 -39.62 3.51
N ASP A 157 -6.69 -40.39 4.51
CA ASP A 157 -6.10 -41.71 4.34
C ASP A 157 -7.09 -42.57 3.54
N VAL A 158 -6.73 -42.90 2.30
CA VAL A 158 -7.54 -43.77 1.44
C VAL A 158 -7.24 -45.19 1.87
N ALA A 159 -8.13 -45.73 2.71
CA ALA A 159 -8.18 -47.14 3.09
C ALA A 159 -8.54 -48.05 1.90
#